data_AF-A0A832GKP7-F1
#
_entry.id   AF-A0A832GKP7-F1
#
_cell.length_a   1.000
_cell.length_b   1.000
_cell.length_c   1.000
_cell.angle_alpha   90.00
_cell.angle_beta   90.00
_cell.angle_gamma   90.00
#
_symmetry.space_group_name_H-M   'P 1'
#
loop_
_entity.id
_entity.type
_entity.pdbx_description
1 polymer ?
#
loop_
_entity_poly.entity_id
_entity_poly.type
_entity_poly.pdbx_seq_one_letter_code
_entity_poly.pdbx_strand_id
1 'polypeptide(L)'
;MERATLLLEIGCEEIPAAFMRGALEQLHAKLAETLDECRLAHGAVRTLGTPRRLIALASEVATQQTPEERVVRGPAKRACYDAQGNPTQALIGFARSRGVEPDAVQFVETPQGEYAYVREYDAGQPAVETLADALPKLILSMTFPKTLRWGSRKMRFGRPIRWVVAMLGQTVIPFELEGIPSGRLSRGHRFLSPEPFEVESPEAFLEQLRRAHVIADPAERERIIIDGATRLAHSIGARPVLEPDLVEENVYLVEQPHLLLGGFPESFLRLPAPVLVSAMKKHEKFFPVVDGEGALLPHFISVYNNGDPDKVREGNEWVLVARFNDAAFFFEEDRKQPLEAFVPALGRILYQQKLGTLLDKAHRLETLTERLAHALDWNAETRALGQRAALLCKADLATQMVMEFPDLQGVIGAEYAHIAGEDARVAQAIREHYMPRHAGDPIPESALGRALAVLDRIDALVGYVGLGYLPKGSSDPFGLRRAAAGVVEILQHEPDYPTLAELVQRAHDAYREQRAPLKPLIAVQADLRTLFYSRIEALLDEQGVRDRVVQVAAEVYA
;
A
#
# COMPACT_ATOMS: atom_id res chain seq x y z
N MET A 1 -3.22 12.69 -39.65
CA MET A 1 -4.04 13.27 -38.56
C MET A 1 -3.11 14.11 -37.72
N GLU A 2 -3.52 15.32 -37.40
CA GLU A 2 -2.77 16.20 -36.50
C GLU A 2 -2.73 15.58 -35.09
N ARG A 3 -1.62 15.78 -34.39
CA ARG A 3 -1.35 15.23 -33.07
C ARG A 3 -0.80 16.31 -32.17
N ALA A 4 -1.09 16.23 -30.89
CA ALA A 4 -0.61 17.17 -29.89
C ALA A 4 -0.41 16.48 -28.53
N THR A 5 0.38 17.09 -27.66
CA THR A 5 0.54 16.61 -26.28
C THR A 5 -0.70 16.99 -25.47
N LEU A 6 -1.26 16.04 -24.73
CA LEU A 6 -2.27 16.30 -23.69
C LEU A 6 -1.58 16.56 -22.36
N LEU A 7 -1.96 17.64 -21.68
CA LEU A 7 -1.64 17.93 -20.29
C LEU A 7 -2.91 17.90 -19.45
N LEU A 8 -2.87 17.13 -18.36
CA LEU A 8 -3.82 17.21 -17.25
C LEU A 8 -3.06 17.45 -15.95
N GLU A 9 -3.33 18.54 -15.26
CA GLU A 9 -2.91 18.79 -13.88
C GLU A 9 -4.14 18.86 -12.97
N ILE A 10 -4.12 18.07 -11.89
CA ILE A 10 -5.11 18.11 -10.82
C ILE A 10 -4.43 18.70 -9.58
N GLY A 11 -4.65 19.99 -9.35
CA GLY A 11 -4.11 20.70 -8.19
C GLY A 11 -5.00 20.58 -6.97
N CYS A 12 -4.43 20.25 -5.82
CA CYS A 12 -5.17 19.97 -4.59
C CYS A 12 -4.44 20.45 -3.32
N GLU A 13 -5.10 20.27 -2.18
CA GLU A 13 -4.42 20.29 -0.88
C GLU A 13 -3.52 19.07 -0.70
N GLU A 14 -2.62 19.11 0.28
CA GLU A 14 -1.58 18.10 0.50
C GLU A 14 -2.12 16.67 0.65
N ILE A 15 -1.88 15.88 -0.39
CA ILE A 15 -2.11 14.44 -0.48
C ILE A 15 -1.08 13.75 0.43
N PRO A 16 -1.50 12.80 1.30
CA PRO A 16 -0.57 12.00 2.07
C PRO A 16 0.44 11.30 1.17
N ALA A 17 1.72 11.31 1.55
CA ALA A 17 2.80 10.68 0.79
C ALA A 17 2.49 9.22 0.42
N ALA A 18 1.94 8.45 1.36
CA ALA A 18 1.54 7.06 1.16
C ALA A 18 0.45 6.84 0.08
N PHE A 19 -0.24 7.90 -0.38
CA PHE A 19 -1.27 7.79 -1.41
C PHE A 19 -0.71 8.10 -2.81
N MET A 20 0.44 8.77 -2.90
CA MET A 20 0.94 9.37 -4.14
C MET A 20 1.31 8.34 -5.20
N ARG A 21 2.11 7.31 -4.85
CA ARG A 21 2.50 6.25 -5.81
C ARG A 21 1.28 5.62 -6.47
N GLY A 22 0.35 5.10 -5.67
CA GLY A 22 -0.87 4.47 -6.18
C GLY A 22 -1.77 5.43 -6.97
N ALA A 23 -1.82 6.71 -6.59
CA ALA A 23 -2.57 7.71 -7.35
C ALA A 23 -1.95 8.01 -8.72
N LEU A 24 -0.62 8.04 -8.84
CA LEU A 24 0.09 8.26 -10.09
C LEU A 24 0.00 7.05 -11.04
N GLU A 25 0.09 5.84 -10.50
CA GLU A 25 -0.12 4.59 -11.25
C GLU A 25 -1.57 4.50 -11.77
N GLN A 26 -2.54 4.82 -10.92
CA GLN A 26 -3.94 4.83 -11.29
C GLN A 26 -4.23 5.91 -12.34
N LEU A 27 -3.68 7.12 -12.19
CA LEU A 27 -3.85 8.20 -13.16
C LEU A 27 -3.27 7.82 -14.53
N HIS A 28 -2.13 7.14 -14.55
CA HIS A 28 -1.52 6.63 -15.78
C HIS A 28 -2.46 5.64 -16.48
N ALA A 29 -2.88 4.59 -15.75
CA ALA A 29 -3.72 3.53 -16.32
C ALA A 29 -5.07 4.08 -16.81
N LYS A 30 -5.74 4.89 -15.99
CA LYS A 30 -7.06 5.46 -16.33
C LYS A 30 -6.99 6.43 -17.49
N LEU A 31 -5.92 7.21 -17.62
CA LEU A 31 -5.78 8.14 -18.75
C LEU A 31 -5.57 7.38 -20.06
N ALA A 32 -4.73 6.34 -20.06
CA ALA A 32 -4.56 5.48 -21.23
C ALA A 32 -5.89 4.84 -21.63
N GLU A 33 -6.58 4.20 -20.69
CA GLU A 33 -7.91 3.60 -20.91
C GLU A 33 -8.92 4.62 -21.45
N THR A 34 -8.94 5.83 -20.88
CA THR A 34 -9.86 6.90 -21.33
C THR A 34 -9.56 7.34 -22.77
N LEU A 35 -8.28 7.47 -23.15
CA LEU A 35 -7.91 7.84 -24.52
C LEU A 35 -8.30 6.75 -25.53
N ASP A 36 -8.10 5.48 -25.16
CA ASP A 36 -8.51 4.32 -25.96
C ASP A 36 -10.03 4.24 -26.13
N GLU A 37 -10.80 4.40 -25.04
CA GLU A 37 -12.28 4.47 -25.07
C GLU A 37 -12.78 5.64 -25.93
N CYS A 38 -12.05 6.75 -25.91
CA CYS A 38 -12.32 7.89 -26.77
C CYS A 38 -11.88 7.67 -28.22
N ARG A 39 -11.28 6.52 -28.59
CA ARG A 39 -10.73 6.24 -29.93
C ARG A 39 -9.70 7.27 -30.39
N LEU A 40 -8.98 7.86 -29.43
CA LEU A 40 -7.93 8.85 -29.66
C LEU A 40 -6.58 8.15 -29.63
N ALA A 41 -6.01 7.89 -30.80
CA ALA A 41 -4.66 7.32 -30.88
C ALA A 41 -3.66 8.22 -30.13
N HIS A 42 -2.83 7.62 -29.28
CA HIS A 42 -1.90 8.37 -28.44
C HIS A 42 -0.53 7.66 -28.36
N GLY A 43 0.48 8.42 -27.95
CA GLY A 43 1.80 7.91 -27.60
C GLY A 43 1.89 7.54 -26.12
N ALA A 44 3.09 7.65 -25.55
CA ALA A 44 3.32 7.31 -24.15
C ALA A 44 2.56 8.25 -23.19
N VAL A 45 2.01 7.68 -22.12
CA VAL A 45 1.45 8.39 -20.98
C VAL A 45 2.51 8.43 -19.88
N ARG A 46 2.82 9.63 -19.37
CA ARG A 46 3.73 9.84 -18.24
C ARG A 46 2.98 10.54 -17.12
N THR A 47 3.13 10.05 -15.90
CA THR A 47 2.59 10.70 -14.71
C THR A 47 3.70 11.25 -13.84
N LEU A 48 3.41 12.40 -13.24
CA LEU A 48 4.30 13.16 -12.36
C LEU A 48 3.44 13.70 -11.22
N GLY A 49 4.02 14.08 -10.09
CA GLY A 49 3.20 14.60 -9.01
C GLY A 49 3.99 14.96 -7.78
N THR A 50 3.44 15.87 -7.01
CA THR A 50 4.01 16.39 -5.76
C THR A 50 2.91 16.34 -4.69
N PRO A 51 3.17 16.67 -3.40
CA PRO A 51 2.13 16.58 -2.37
C PRO A 51 0.84 17.32 -2.75
N ARG A 52 0.92 18.35 -3.61
CA ARG A 52 -0.22 19.21 -3.96
C ARG A 52 -0.74 19.05 -5.39
N ARG A 53 -0.23 18.10 -6.17
CA ARG A 53 -0.69 17.92 -7.55
C ARG A 53 -0.44 16.51 -8.10
N LEU A 54 -1.34 16.09 -8.97
CA LEU A 54 -1.16 14.97 -9.86
C LEU A 54 -1.11 15.50 -11.29
N ILE A 55 -0.15 15.05 -12.08
CA ILE A 55 0.09 15.50 -13.46
C ILE A 55 0.11 14.27 -14.35
N ALA A 56 -0.57 14.36 -15.49
CA ALA A 56 -0.46 13.41 -16.58
C ALA A 56 -0.15 14.13 -17.89
N LEU A 57 0.81 13.59 -18.63
CA LEU A 57 1.20 14.01 -19.96
C LEU A 57 1.03 12.84 -20.91
N ALA A 58 0.24 12.99 -21.97
CA ALA A 58 0.17 11.99 -23.04
C ALA A 58 0.70 12.61 -24.34
N SER A 59 1.77 12.03 -24.88
CA SER A 59 2.35 12.49 -26.15
C SER A 59 1.50 12.07 -27.34
N GLU A 60 1.62 12.77 -28.46
CA GLU A 60 1.11 12.31 -29.77
C GLU A 60 -0.40 11.96 -29.79
N VAL A 61 -1.22 12.63 -28.99
CA VAL A 61 -2.67 12.43 -28.95
C VAL A 61 -3.30 12.99 -30.22
N ALA A 62 -4.05 12.16 -30.94
CA ALA A 62 -4.78 12.58 -32.14
C ALA A 62 -5.77 13.72 -31.79
N THR A 63 -5.86 14.74 -32.64
CA THR A 63 -6.78 15.86 -32.43
C THR A 63 -8.21 15.56 -32.87
N GLN A 64 -8.45 14.38 -33.46
CA GLN A 64 -9.76 13.88 -33.89
C GLN A 64 -9.88 12.41 -33.48
N GLN A 65 -11.08 11.99 -33.06
CA GLN A 65 -11.38 10.58 -32.88
C GLN A 65 -11.23 9.81 -34.19
N THR A 66 -10.80 8.56 -34.08
CA THR A 66 -10.80 7.65 -35.23
C THR A 66 -12.25 7.37 -35.63
N PRO A 67 -12.63 7.54 -36.92
CA PRO A 67 -13.96 7.20 -37.39
C PRO A 67 -14.24 5.70 -37.23
N GLU A 68 -15.49 5.35 -36.97
CA GLU A 68 -15.92 3.98 -36.77
C GLU A 68 -17.16 3.67 -37.63
N GLU A 69 -17.14 2.54 -38.33
CA GLU A 69 -18.33 2.01 -38.99
C GLU A 69 -18.95 0.93 -38.10
N ARG A 70 -20.15 1.18 -37.59
CA ARG A 70 -20.88 0.26 -36.73
C ARG A 70 -22.01 -0.40 -37.51
N VAL A 71 -22.11 -1.73 -37.42
CA VAL A 71 -23.25 -2.45 -37.98
C VAL A 71 -24.24 -2.75 -36.85
N VAL A 72 -25.43 -2.14 -36.92
CA VAL A 72 -26.49 -2.33 -35.92
C VAL A 72 -27.49 -3.35 -36.43
N ARG A 73 -27.67 -4.44 -35.68
CA ARG A 73 -28.68 -5.48 -35.96
C ARG A 73 -30.06 -5.02 -35.49
N GLY A 74 -31.01 -5.09 -36.41
CA GLY A 74 -32.42 -4.82 -36.19
C GLY A 74 -33.28 -6.09 -36.08
N PRO A 75 -34.61 -5.96 -36.21
CA PRO A 75 -35.54 -7.09 -36.14
C PRO A 75 -35.33 -8.09 -37.29
N ALA A 76 -35.86 -9.32 -37.12
CA ALA A 76 -35.85 -10.33 -38.16
C ALA A 76 -36.69 -9.86 -39.36
N LYS A 77 -36.28 -10.18 -40.60
CA LYS A 77 -36.96 -9.73 -41.84
C LYS A 77 -38.45 -10.06 -41.87
N ARG A 78 -38.84 -11.21 -41.32
CA ARG A 78 -40.24 -11.63 -41.16
C ARG A 78 -41.12 -10.67 -40.36
N ALA A 79 -40.50 -9.85 -39.49
CA ALA A 79 -41.18 -8.85 -38.69
C ALA A 79 -41.15 -7.47 -39.36
N CYS A 80 -40.39 -7.29 -40.44
CA CYS A 80 -40.18 -6.00 -41.11
C CYS A 80 -41.22 -5.68 -42.19
N TYR A 81 -41.88 -6.70 -42.76
CA TYR A 81 -42.91 -6.55 -43.79
C TYR A 81 -44.19 -7.32 -43.41
N ASP A 82 -45.34 -6.75 -43.73
CA ASP A 82 -46.64 -7.40 -43.57
C ASP A 82 -46.97 -8.34 -44.75
N ALA A 83 -48.14 -9.00 -44.70
CA ALA A 83 -48.59 -9.93 -45.73
C ALA A 83 -48.87 -9.25 -47.09
N GLN A 84 -48.96 -7.93 -47.13
CA GLN A 84 -49.18 -7.11 -48.32
C GLN A 84 -47.87 -6.49 -48.84
N GLY A 85 -46.73 -6.77 -48.19
CA GLY A 85 -45.41 -6.26 -48.57
C GLY A 85 -45.11 -4.85 -48.05
N ASN A 86 -45.94 -4.29 -47.17
CA ASN A 86 -45.71 -2.95 -46.62
C ASN A 86 -44.77 -3.00 -45.40
N PRO A 87 -43.91 -1.97 -45.20
CA PRO A 87 -43.10 -1.82 -43.99
C PRO A 87 -43.94 -1.83 -42.72
N THR A 88 -43.59 -2.69 -41.77
CA THR A 88 -44.26 -2.71 -40.45
C THR A 88 -43.70 -1.63 -39.54
N GLN A 89 -44.37 -1.39 -38.42
CA GLN A 89 -43.87 -0.50 -37.36
C GLN A 89 -42.51 -0.94 -36.79
N ALA A 90 -42.16 -2.22 -36.88
CA ALA A 90 -40.85 -2.71 -36.42
C ALA A 90 -39.72 -2.22 -37.34
N LEU A 91 -39.93 -2.24 -38.66
CA LEU A 91 -38.96 -1.70 -39.62
C LEU A 91 -38.90 -0.17 -39.55
N ILE A 92 -40.05 0.50 -39.52
CA ILE A 92 -40.13 1.97 -39.47
C ILE A 92 -39.51 2.49 -38.16
N GLY A 93 -39.85 1.88 -37.02
CA GLY A 93 -39.29 2.24 -35.73
C GLY A 93 -37.78 2.00 -35.65
N PHE A 94 -37.30 0.88 -36.20
CA PHE A 94 -35.86 0.61 -36.29
C PHE A 94 -35.14 1.64 -37.16
N ALA A 95 -35.57 1.85 -38.40
CA ALA A 95 -34.98 2.82 -39.33
C ALA A 95 -34.96 4.24 -38.74
N ARG A 96 -36.09 4.69 -38.17
CA ARG A 96 -36.20 5.98 -37.50
C ARG A 96 -35.27 6.12 -36.31
N SER A 97 -35.10 5.06 -35.50
CA SER A 97 -34.15 5.08 -34.36
C SER A 97 -32.69 5.21 -34.76
N ARG A 98 -32.37 4.96 -36.04
CA ARG A 98 -31.03 5.03 -36.63
C ARG A 98 -30.87 6.20 -37.61
N GLY A 99 -31.90 7.05 -37.74
CA GLY A 99 -31.86 8.23 -38.62
C GLY A 99 -31.80 7.90 -40.11
N VAL A 100 -32.21 6.71 -40.53
CA VAL A 100 -32.25 6.28 -41.93
C VAL A 100 -33.68 6.01 -42.39
N GLU A 101 -33.92 6.07 -43.71
CA GLU A 101 -35.19 5.65 -44.30
C GLU A 101 -35.33 4.11 -44.29
N PRO A 102 -36.54 3.55 -44.20
CA PRO A 102 -36.77 2.10 -44.23
C PRO A 102 -36.10 1.38 -45.41
N ASP A 103 -36.00 2.05 -46.55
CA ASP A 103 -35.41 1.52 -47.79
C ASP A 103 -33.87 1.42 -47.73
N ALA A 104 -33.22 2.12 -46.79
CA ALA A 104 -31.77 2.06 -46.57
C ALA A 104 -31.36 0.89 -45.65
N VAL A 105 -32.32 0.14 -45.11
CA VAL A 105 -32.08 -1.01 -44.23
C VAL A 105 -31.69 -2.24 -45.07
N GLN A 106 -30.53 -2.82 -44.79
CA GLN A 106 -30.05 -4.02 -45.46
C GLN A 106 -30.52 -5.27 -44.73
N PHE A 107 -30.83 -6.35 -45.44
CA PHE A 107 -31.12 -7.65 -44.83
C PHE A 107 -29.95 -8.59 -45.04
N VAL A 108 -29.43 -9.15 -43.95
CA VAL A 108 -28.29 -10.07 -43.98
C VAL A 108 -28.72 -11.42 -43.42
N GLU A 109 -28.40 -12.48 -44.16
CA GLU A 109 -28.66 -13.85 -43.76
C GLU A 109 -27.67 -14.29 -42.67
N THR A 110 -28.20 -14.82 -41.56
CA THR A 110 -27.42 -15.32 -40.42
C THR A 110 -27.86 -16.76 -40.09
N PRO A 111 -27.09 -17.53 -39.31
CA PRO A 111 -27.51 -18.87 -38.87
C PRO A 111 -28.85 -18.90 -38.10
N GLN A 112 -29.34 -17.74 -37.65
CA GLN A 112 -30.60 -17.58 -36.92
C GLN A 112 -31.75 -17.04 -37.81
N GLY A 113 -31.51 -16.86 -39.12
CA GLY A 113 -32.43 -16.26 -40.10
C GLY A 113 -31.93 -14.93 -40.69
N GLU A 114 -32.71 -14.33 -41.58
CA GLU A 114 -32.44 -12.97 -42.12
C GLU A 114 -32.86 -11.88 -41.13
N TYR A 115 -31.95 -10.94 -40.87
CA TYR A 115 -32.18 -9.79 -39.98
C TYR A 115 -31.89 -8.47 -40.69
N ALA A 116 -32.59 -7.42 -40.28
CA ALA A 116 -32.30 -6.05 -40.68
C ALA A 116 -30.94 -5.61 -40.11
N TYR A 117 -30.20 -4.83 -40.88
CA TYR A 117 -28.95 -4.20 -40.49
C TYR A 117 -28.87 -2.78 -41.07
N VAL A 118 -28.33 -1.87 -40.27
CA VAL A 118 -27.95 -0.53 -40.71
C VAL A 118 -26.46 -0.37 -40.43
N ARG A 119 -25.73 0.14 -41.43
CA ARG A 119 -24.35 0.59 -41.24
C ARG A 119 -24.39 2.05 -40.85
N GLU A 120 -23.94 2.34 -39.64
CA GLU A 120 -23.79 3.69 -39.12
C GLU A 120 -22.32 4.08 -39.26
N TYR A 121 -22.07 5.24 -39.86
CA TYR A 121 -20.74 5.82 -39.91
C TYR A 121 -20.65 6.93 -38.86
N ASP A 122 -19.88 6.69 -37.81
CA ASP A 122 -19.49 7.70 -36.84
C ASP A 122 -18.20 8.37 -37.34
N ALA A 123 -18.32 9.62 -37.81
CA ALA A 123 -17.18 10.39 -38.31
C ALA A 123 -16.17 10.77 -37.21
N GLY A 124 -16.52 10.56 -35.93
CA GLY A 124 -15.72 10.97 -34.79
C GLY A 124 -15.85 12.47 -34.49
N GLN A 125 -15.59 12.83 -33.23
CA GLN A 125 -15.62 14.20 -32.73
C GLN A 125 -14.20 14.78 -32.61
N PRO A 126 -14.07 16.12 -32.54
CA PRO A 126 -12.82 16.76 -32.14
C PRO A 126 -12.39 16.25 -30.75
N ALA A 127 -11.10 15.95 -30.58
CA ALA A 127 -10.57 15.40 -29.34
C ALA A 127 -10.85 16.28 -28.12
N VAL A 128 -10.82 17.60 -28.28
CA VAL A 128 -11.12 18.58 -27.22
C VAL A 128 -12.54 18.40 -26.68
N GLU A 129 -13.52 18.16 -27.54
CA GLU A 129 -14.92 17.96 -27.15
C GLU A 129 -15.09 16.60 -26.45
N THR A 130 -14.50 15.54 -27.00
CA THR A 130 -14.54 14.22 -26.38
C THR A 130 -13.87 14.22 -25.00
N LEU A 131 -12.71 14.86 -24.87
CA LEU A 131 -11.96 14.93 -23.62
C LEU A 131 -12.64 15.82 -22.57
N ALA A 132 -13.38 16.85 -22.98
CA ALA A 132 -14.17 17.68 -22.06
C ALA A 132 -15.21 16.86 -21.28
N ASP A 133 -15.78 15.83 -21.91
CA ASP A 133 -16.72 14.90 -21.25
C ASP A 133 -16.02 13.76 -20.48
N ALA A 134 -14.85 13.32 -20.96
CA ALA A 134 -14.18 12.13 -20.44
C ALA A 134 -13.29 12.43 -19.21
N LEU A 135 -12.53 13.52 -19.23
CA LEU A 135 -11.58 13.85 -18.16
C LEU A 135 -12.26 14.05 -16.79
N PRO A 136 -13.44 14.70 -16.67
CA PRO A 136 -14.14 14.78 -15.39
C PRO A 136 -14.48 13.41 -14.80
N LYS A 137 -14.91 12.46 -15.64
CA LYS A 137 -15.27 11.09 -15.23
C LYS A 137 -14.04 10.34 -14.75
N LEU A 138 -12.92 10.47 -15.47
CA LEU A 138 -11.63 9.91 -15.07
C LEU A 138 -11.26 10.40 -13.67
N ILE A 139 -11.25 11.72 -13.44
CA ILE A 139 -10.86 12.34 -12.16
C ILE A 139 -11.75 11.82 -11.02
N LEU A 140 -13.07 11.77 -11.24
CA LEU A 140 -14.03 11.31 -10.24
C LEU A 140 -13.99 9.79 -10.00
N SER A 141 -13.44 9.02 -10.94
CA SER A 141 -13.29 7.56 -10.80
C SER A 141 -12.04 7.15 -10.01
N MET A 142 -11.17 8.09 -9.66
CA MET A 142 -9.98 7.80 -8.86
C MET A 142 -10.34 7.33 -7.45
N THR A 143 -9.59 6.37 -6.92
CA THR A 143 -9.80 5.77 -5.61
C THR A 143 -8.62 6.04 -4.70
N PHE A 144 -8.90 6.29 -3.42
CA PHE A 144 -7.91 6.60 -2.41
C PHE A 144 -8.21 5.80 -1.14
N PRO A 145 -7.20 5.45 -0.31
CA PRO A 145 -7.44 4.78 0.97
C PRO A 145 -8.41 5.54 1.87
N LYS A 146 -8.38 6.89 1.79
CA LYS A 146 -9.33 7.77 2.45
C LYS A 146 -9.72 8.91 1.52
N THR A 147 -11.02 9.08 1.31
CA THR A 147 -11.59 10.20 0.53
C THR A 147 -12.20 11.24 1.45
N LEU A 148 -12.20 12.50 1.03
CA LEU A 148 -12.87 13.61 1.70
C LEU A 148 -14.00 14.16 0.84
N ARG A 149 -14.98 14.76 1.51
CA ARG A 149 -16.00 15.67 0.96
C ARG A 149 -15.78 17.02 1.63
N TRP A 150 -15.87 18.14 0.90
CA TRP A 150 -15.54 19.45 1.45
C TRP A 150 -16.57 20.53 1.09
N GLY A 151 -16.85 21.45 2.01
CA GLY A 151 -17.88 22.47 1.81
C GLY A 151 -19.27 21.86 1.60
N SER A 152 -20.04 22.43 0.67
CA SER A 152 -21.38 21.94 0.27
C SER A 152 -21.36 20.92 -0.88
N ARG A 153 -20.17 20.69 -1.47
CA ARG A 153 -19.91 19.87 -2.66
C ARG A 153 -20.16 18.39 -2.42
N LYS A 154 -20.58 17.61 -3.43
CA LYS A 154 -20.86 16.16 -3.29
C LYS A 154 -19.69 15.30 -3.75
N MET A 155 -18.75 15.85 -4.52
CA MET A 155 -17.54 15.19 -4.99
C MET A 155 -16.72 14.62 -3.83
N ARG A 156 -16.13 13.45 -4.08
CA ARG A 156 -15.16 12.79 -3.22
C ARG A 156 -13.83 12.70 -3.96
N PHE A 157 -12.74 13.02 -3.26
CA PHE A 157 -11.38 12.87 -3.78
C PHE A 157 -10.41 12.68 -2.60
N GLY A 158 -9.16 12.28 -2.85
CA GLY A 158 -8.16 12.07 -1.79
C GLY A 158 -7.93 13.34 -0.94
N ARG A 159 -7.95 14.50 -1.59
CA ARG A 159 -7.88 15.84 -0.99
C ARG A 159 -8.70 16.87 -1.79
N PRO A 160 -9.12 17.98 -1.18
CA PRO A 160 -9.84 19.03 -1.89
C PRO A 160 -9.08 19.52 -3.13
N ILE A 161 -9.70 19.38 -4.31
CA ILE A 161 -9.20 19.94 -5.57
C ILE A 161 -9.37 21.46 -5.52
N ARG A 162 -8.36 22.18 -6.01
CA ARG A 162 -8.24 23.66 -5.97
C ARG A 162 -8.13 24.29 -7.34
N TRP A 163 -7.47 23.64 -8.29
CA TRP A 163 -7.39 24.08 -9.69
C TRP A 163 -7.21 22.87 -10.60
N VAL A 164 -7.53 23.05 -11.88
CA VAL A 164 -7.31 22.04 -12.91
C VAL A 164 -6.74 22.72 -14.15
N VAL A 165 -5.63 22.19 -14.66
CA VAL A 165 -5.13 22.54 -16.00
C VAL A 165 -5.43 21.39 -16.93
N ALA A 166 -6.09 21.66 -18.05
CA ALA A 166 -6.38 20.65 -19.06
C ALA A 166 -6.21 21.25 -20.45
N MET A 167 -5.22 20.77 -21.20
CA MET A 167 -4.84 21.33 -22.49
C MET A 167 -4.44 20.23 -23.48
N LEU A 168 -4.84 20.36 -24.74
CA LEU A 168 -4.33 19.58 -25.87
C LEU A 168 -3.56 20.51 -26.80
N GLY A 169 -2.24 20.39 -26.81
CA GLY A 169 -1.36 21.39 -27.41
C GLY A 169 -1.59 22.75 -26.74
N GLN A 170 -1.93 23.77 -27.52
CA GLN A 170 -2.23 25.11 -26.99
C GLN A 170 -3.72 25.33 -26.64
N THR A 171 -4.59 24.36 -26.95
CA THR A 171 -6.04 24.50 -26.77
C THR A 171 -6.47 23.99 -25.41
N VAL A 172 -7.21 24.81 -24.65
CA VAL A 172 -7.83 24.41 -23.39
C VAL A 172 -8.95 23.41 -23.65
N ILE A 173 -9.05 22.37 -22.80
CA ILE A 173 -10.14 21.42 -22.78
C ILE A 173 -11.15 21.89 -21.72
N PRO A 174 -12.32 22.45 -22.11
CA PRO A 174 -13.21 23.14 -21.17
C PRO A 174 -14.14 22.15 -20.45
N PHE A 175 -14.00 22.05 -19.13
CA PHE A 175 -14.93 21.32 -18.27
C PHE A 175 -14.95 21.93 -16.86
N GLU A 176 -15.88 21.47 -16.01
CA GLU A 176 -15.98 21.92 -14.63
C GLU A 176 -16.17 20.75 -13.65
N LEU A 177 -15.52 20.84 -12.49
CA LEU A 177 -15.69 19.94 -11.35
C LEU A 177 -16.31 20.68 -10.17
N GLU A 178 -17.64 20.65 -10.06
CA GLU A 178 -18.40 21.28 -8.97
C GLU A 178 -17.94 22.72 -8.64
N GLY A 179 -17.93 23.61 -9.64
CA GLY A 179 -17.47 24.99 -9.52
C GLY A 179 -15.96 25.19 -9.62
N ILE A 180 -15.20 24.19 -10.06
CA ILE A 180 -13.78 24.31 -10.40
C ILE A 180 -13.64 24.14 -11.92
N PRO A 181 -13.52 25.24 -12.70
CA PRO A 181 -13.30 25.13 -14.13
C PRO A 181 -11.88 24.66 -14.44
N SER A 182 -11.72 23.89 -15.52
CA SER A 182 -10.42 23.67 -16.14
C SER A 182 -9.95 24.94 -16.85
N GLY A 183 -8.64 25.11 -16.97
CA GLY A 183 -8.06 26.25 -17.67
C GLY A 183 -6.56 26.10 -17.91
N ARG A 184 -5.86 27.25 -17.99
CA ARG A 184 -4.40 27.32 -18.16
C ARG A 184 -3.67 27.75 -16.89
N LEU A 185 -4.39 28.08 -15.81
CA LEU A 185 -3.77 28.61 -14.61
C LEU A 185 -3.28 27.50 -13.70
N SER A 186 -1.96 27.38 -13.57
CA SER A 186 -1.29 26.53 -12.59
C SER A 186 -0.77 27.38 -11.42
N ARG A 187 -0.15 26.73 -10.44
CA ARG A 187 0.42 27.37 -9.24
C ARG A 187 1.81 26.83 -8.94
N GLY A 188 2.72 27.73 -8.55
CA GLY A 188 4.04 27.38 -8.08
C GLY A 188 4.05 26.87 -6.63
N HIS A 189 5.25 26.83 -6.06
CA HIS A 189 5.46 26.49 -4.66
C HIS A 189 4.72 27.47 -3.73
N ARG A 190 3.98 26.95 -2.74
CA ARG A 190 3.06 27.71 -1.88
C ARG A 190 3.65 29.00 -1.31
N PHE A 191 4.92 28.96 -0.92
CA PHE A 191 5.59 30.05 -0.21
C PHE A 191 6.64 30.78 -1.06
N LEU A 192 7.19 30.13 -2.08
CA LEU A 192 8.30 30.67 -2.88
C LEU A 192 7.80 31.30 -4.18
N SER A 193 6.66 30.84 -4.69
CA SER A 193 5.98 31.37 -5.88
C SER A 193 4.46 31.25 -5.70
N PRO A 194 3.86 32.04 -4.78
CA PRO A 194 2.45 31.89 -4.38
C PRO A 194 1.45 32.27 -5.48
N GLU A 195 1.85 33.16 -6.39
CA GLU A 195 0.99 33.66 -7.45
C GLU A 195 0.76 32.59 -8.53
N PRO A 196 -0.47 32.48 -9.07
CA PRO A 196 -0.75 31.64 -10.22
C PRO A 196 0.05 32.08 -11.46
N PHE A 197 0.34 31.14 -12.36
CA PHE A 197 0.94 31.42 -13.66
C PHE A 197 0.17 30.72 -14.78
N GLU A 198 0.22 31.28 -15.98
CA GLU A 198 -0.42 30.70 -17.16
C GLU A 198 0.51 29.69 -17.83
N VAL A 199 -0.02 28.48 -18.08
CA VAL A 199 0.67 27.42 -18.79
C VAL A 199 0.64 27.73 -20.29
N GLU A 200 1.82 27.91 -20.87
CA GLU A 200 1.98 28.26 -22.28
C GLU A 200 1.61 27.07 -23.18
N SER A 201 2.22 25.91 -22.89
CA SER A 201 1.93 24.64 -23.55
C SER A 201 2.35 23.47 -22.65
N PRO A 202 1.87 22.25 -22.93
CA PRO A 202 2.30 21.02 -22.27
C PRO A 202 3.83 20.84 -22.25
N GLU A 203 4.51 21.23 -23.32
CA GLU A 203 5.97 21.10 -23.47
C GLU A 203 6.74 22.07 -22.58
N ALA A 204 6.21 23.30 -22.38
CA ALA A 204 6.81 24.30 -21.51
C ALA A 204 6.52 24.06 -20.02
N PHE A 205 5.44 23.32 -19.72
CA PHE A 205 4.86 23.24 -18.38
C PHE A 205 5.84 22.83 -17.28
N LEU A 206 6.66 21.80 -17.50
CA LEU A 206 7.58 21.30 -16.47
C LEU A 206 8.70 22.30 -16.17
N GLU A 207 9.17 23.03 -17.18
CA GLU A 207 10.16 24.09 -17.00
C GLU A 207 9.55 25.32 -16.32
N GLN A 208 8.30 25.67 -16.64
CA GLN A 208 7.56 26.71 -15.94
C GLN A 208 7.37 26.36 -14.45
N LEU A 209 7.03 25.10 -14.12
CA LEU A 209 6.96 24.62 -12.74
C LEU A 209 8.31 24.72 -12.03
N ARG A 210 9.41 24.36 -12.69
CA ARG A 210 10.76 24.46 -12.13
C ARG A 210 11.11 25.91 -11.77
N ARG A 211 10.83 26.86 -12.65
CA ARG A 211 10.99 28.30 -12.38
C ARG A 211 10.09 28.79 -11.23
N ALA A 212 8.92 28.18 -11.09
CA ALA A 212 8.00 28.41 -9.99
C ALA A 212 8.30 27.57 -8.74
N HIS A 213 9.54 27.08 -8.58
CA HIS A 213 10.03 26.36 -7.40
C HIS A 213 9.38 24.99 -7.17
N VAL A 214 8.99 24.28 -8.23
CA VAL A 214 8.38 22.94 -8.15
C VAL A 214 9.13 21.96 -9.04
N ILE A 215 9.69 20.91 -8.46
CA ILE A 215 10.26 19.76 -9.17
C ILE A 215 9.18 18.68 -9.23
N ALA A 216 8.51 18.57 -10.38
CA ALA A 216 7.35 17.68 -10.53
C ALA A 216 7.71 16.19 -10.58
N ASP A 217 8.94 15.85 -11.03
CA ASP A 217 9.38 14.47 -11.22
C ASP A 217 9.79 13.84 -9.87
N PRO A 218 9.11 12.77 -9.41
CA PRO A 218 9.51 12.04 -8.21
C PRO A 218 10.92 11.45 -8.31
N ALA A 219 11.31 10.91 -9.46
CA ALA A 219 12.63 10.29 -9.64
C ALA A 219 13.76 11.33 -9.61
N GLU A 220 13.48 12.58 -10.03
CA GLU A 220 14.44 13.66 -9.87
C GLU A 220 14.62 14.06 -8.40
N ARG A 221 13.50 14.23 -7.67
CA ARG A 221 13.55 14.55 -6.23
C ARG A 221 14.23 13.44 -5.43
N GLU A 222 13.98 12.18 -5.77
CA GLU A 222 14.63 11.02 -5.14
C GLU A 222 16.15 11.10 -5.27
N ARG A 223 16.67 11.33 -6.48
CA ARG A 223 18.12 11.51 -6.70
C ARG A 223 18.68 12.67 -5.88
N ILE A 224 17.99 13.82 -5.86
CA ILE A 224 18.43 14.98 -5.07
C ILE A 224 18.52 14.63 -3.57
N ILE A 225 17.53 13.91 -3.05
CA ILE A 225 17.46 13.49 -1.65
C ILE A 225 18.58 12.50 -1.33
N ILE A 226 18.74 11.44 -2.11
CA ILE A 226 19.77 10.40 -1.89
C ILE A 226 21.17 11.02 -1.97
N ASP A 227 21.46 11.76 -3.04
CA ASP A 227 22.78 12.36 -3.24
C ASP A 227 23.07 13.42 -2.17
N GLY A 228 22.06 14.23 -1.81
CA GLY A 228 22.17 15.25 -0.77
C GLY A 228 22.45 14.65 0.60
N ALA A 229 21.69 13.62 0.97
CA ALA A 229 21.83 12.97 2.27
C ALA A 229 23.19 12.28 2.37
N THR A 230 23.61 11.59 1.31
CA THR A 230 24.91 10.93 1.22
C THR A 230 26.05 11.94 1.38
N ARG A 231 26.01 13.07 0.64
CA ARG A 231 27.02 14.12 0.76
C ARG A 231 27.10 14.71 2.18
N LEU A 232 25.96 15.01 2.79
CA LEU A 232 25.90 15.57 4.15
C LEU A 232 26.46 14.61 5.20
N ALA A 233 26.07 13.33 5.18
CA ALA A 233 26.64 12.35 6.10
C ALA A 233 28.15 12.14 5.87
N HIS A 234 28.60 12.05 4.61
CA HIS A 234 30.02 11.88 4.28
C HIS A 234 30.88 13.07 4.76
N SER A 235 30.31 14.28 4.82
CA SER A 235 31.03 15.47 5.31
C SER A 235 31.47 15.36 6.78
N ILE A 236 30.86 14.45 7.55
CA ILE A 236 31.23 14.14 8.94
C ILE A 236 31.81 12.72 9.08
N GLY A 237 32.22 12.08 7.98
CA GLY A 237 32.77 10.73 8.00
C GLY A 237 31.76 9.63 8.29
N ALA A 238 30.47 9.90 8.13
CA ALA A 238 29.37 9.00 8.47
C ALA A 238 28.58 8.56 7.23
N ARG A 239 27.55 7.72 7.43
CA ARG A 239 26.63 7.26 6.38
C ARG A 239 25.17 7.48 6.79
N PRO A 240 24.27 7.87 5.86
CA PRO A 240 22.85 7.95 6.17
C PRO A 240 22.20 6.58 6.05
N VAL A 241 21.20 6.31 6.89
CA VAL A 241 20.33 5.14 6.76
C VAL A 241 19.19 5.49 5.79
N LEU A 242 19.37 5.11 4.52
CA LEU A 242 18.42 5.39 3.44
C LEU A 242 17.55 4.18 3.13
N GLU A 243 16.45 4.04 3.88
CA GLU A 243 15.45 3.02 3.59
C GLU A 243 14.54 3.47 2.42
N PRO A 244 14.29 2.62 1.41
CA PRO A 244 13.52 3.00 0.22
C PRO A 244 12.17 3.64 0.53
N ASP A 245 11.41 3.07 1.47
CA ASP A 245 10.09 3.58 1.86
C ASP A 245 10.17 4.98 2.47
N LEU A 246 11.21 5.26 3.26
CA LEU A 246 11.40 6.58 3.88
C LEU A 246 11.89 7.62 2.88
N VAL A 247 12.73 7.20 1.93
CA VAL A 247 13.15 8.06 0.81
C VAL A 247 11.93 8.44 -0.03
N GLU A 248 11.10 7.46 -0.40
CA GLU A 248 9.85 7.70 -1.12
C GLU A 248 8.92 8.63 -0.32
N GLU A 249 8.75 8.39 0.97
CA GLU A 249 7.90 9.23 1.82
C GLU A 249 8.37 10.69 1.75
N ASN A 250 9.68 10.94 1.88
CA ASN A 250 10.25 12.29 1.75
C ASN A 250 10.09 12.89 0.35
N VAL A 251 10.23 12.09 -0.72
CA VAL A 251 9.97 12.54 -2.10
C VAL A 251 8.55 13.12 -2.23
N TYR A 252 7.57 12.51 -1.58
CA TYR A 252 6.18 12.95 -1.63
C TYR A 252 5.75 13.89 -0.52
N LEU A 253 6.68 14.37 0.33
CA LEU A 253 6.43 15.43 1.32
C LEU A 253 6.85 16.82 0.85
N VAL A 254 7.67 16.93 -0.20
CA VAL A 254 8.23 18.20 -0.67
C VAL A 254 8.01 18.44 -2.17
N GLU A 255 7.88 19.70 -2.56
CA GLU A 255 7.85 20.13 -3.97
C GLU A 255 9.26 20.50 -4.47
N GLN A 256 10.12 21.00 -3.58
CA GLN A 256 11.52 21.33 -3.85
C GLN A 256 12.41 20.88 -2.68
N PRO A 257 13.06 19.71 -2.75
CA PRO A 257 13.86 19.17 -1.66
C PRO A 257 15.10 20.01 -1.39
N HIS A 258 15.23 20.47 -0.16
CA HIS A 258 16.46 20.94 0.46
C HIS A 258 16.82 20.00 1.60
N LEU A 259 18.12 19.88 1.92
CA LEU A 259 18.60 18.97 2.94
C LEU A 259 19.53 19.68 3.91
N LEU A 260 19.46 19.30 5.18
CA LEU A 260 20.38 19.77 6.20
C LEU A 260 20.78 18.63 7.15
N LEU A 261 21.96 18.79 7.75
CA LEU A 261 22.47 17.93 8.81
C LEU A 261 22.15 18.59 10.17
N GLY A 262 21.38 17.89 11.00
CA GLY A 262 21.08 18.28 12.38
C GLY A 262 21.79 17.37 13.38
N GLY A 263 21.78 17.78 14.64
CA GLY A 263 22.32 17.00 15.75
C GLY A 263 21.36 16.90 16.93
N PHE A 264 21.64 15.97 17.83
CA PHE A 264 20.96 15.89 19.12
C PHE A 264 21.97 15.57 20.24
N PRO A 265 21.65 15.81 21.51
CA PRO A 265 22.56 15.52 22.61
C PRO A 265 22.98 14.04 22.64
N GLU A 266 24.27 13.78 22.72
CA GLU A 266 24.84 12.42 22.78
C GLU A 266 24.31 11.59 23.96
N SER A 267 23.85 12.26 25.03
CA SER A 267 23.24 11.63 26.20
C SER A 267 21.97 10.81 25.88
N PHE A 268 21.35 11.00 24.71
CA PHE A 268 20.24 10.17 24.23
C PHE A 268 20.70 8.82 23.67
N LEU A 269 21.97 8.66 23.28
CA LEU A 269 22.52 7.37 22.84
C LEU A 269 22.53 6.30 23.95
N ARG A 270 22.18 6.67 25.19
CA ARG A 270 21.87 5.71 26.27
C ARG A 270 20.59 4.92 26.01
N LEU A 271 19.70 5.41 25.14
CA LEU A 271 18.50 4.70 24.73
C LEU A 271 18.84 3.67 23.64
N PRO A 272 18.08 2.57 23.55
CA PRO A 272 18.26 1.61 22.47
C PRO A 272 18.13 2.30 21.11
N ALA A 273 19.10 2.06 20.21
CA ALA A 273 19.11 2.67 18.88
C ALA A 273 17.78 2.51 18.10
N PRO A 274 17.07 1.36 18.14
CA PRO A 274 15.76 1.24 17.49
C PRO A 274 14.71 2.26 17.94
N VAL A 275 14.75 2.71 19.20
CA VAL A 275 13.84 3.73 19.74
C VAL A 275 14.11 5.08 19.08
N LEU A 276 15.37 5.50 19.07
CA LEU A 276 15.80 6.77 18.46
C LEU A 276 15.51 6.76 16.95
N VAL A 277 15.81 5.64 16.28
CA VAL A 277 15.56 5.43 14.86
C VAL A 277 14.06 5.47 14.55
N SER A 278 13.20 4.81 15.33
CA SER A 278 11.76 4.88 15.13
C SER A 278 11.22 6.30 15.30
N ALA A 279 11.62 7.01 16.35
CA ALA A 279 11.23 8.40 16.56
C ALA A 279 11.65 9.33 15.40
N MET A 280 12.90 9.22 14.92
CA MET A 280 13.37 9.98 13.75
C MET A 280 12.56 9.67 12.48
N LYS A 281 12.33 8.39 12.19
CA LYS A 281 11.71 7.97 10.92
C LYS A 281 10.19 8.13 10.91
N LYS A 282 9.51 7.78 12.00
CA LYS A 282 8.03 7.73 12.04
C LYS A 282 7.43 9.10 12.31
N HIS A 283 8.01 9.87 13.24
CA HIS A 283 7.46 11.15 13.64
C HIS A 283 8.00 12.29 12.77
N GLU A 284 9.30 12.31 12.52
CA GLU A 284 9.95 13.46 11.88
C GLU A 284 10.42 13.22 10.44
N LYS A 285 10.38 11.97 9.95
CA LYS A 285 10.81 11.58 8.60
C LYS A 285 12.29 11.84 8.32
N PHE A 286 13.10 11.92 9.37
CA PHE A 286 14.53 12.14 9.26
C PHE A 286 15.26 10.85 8.95
N PHE A 287 16.37 10.96 8.22
CA PHE A 287 17.31 9.86 8.01
C PHE A 287 18.30 9.80 9.17
N PRO A 288 18.35 8.69 9.94
CA PRO A 288 19.39 8.47 10.94
C PRO A 288 20.77 8.44 10.28
N VAL A 289 21.79 8.83 11.03
CA VAL A 289 23.19 8.77 10.59
C VAL A 289 23.96 7.77 11.43
N VAL A 290 24.75 6.92 10.78
CA VAL A 290 25.57 5.87 11.41
C VAL A 290 27.03 6.01 11.03
N ASP A 291 27.92 5.45 11.85
CA ASP A 291 29.35 5.37 11.55
C ASP A 291 29.69 4.27 10.53
N GLY A 292 30.99 3.99 10.37
CA GLY A 292 31.48 2.95 9.45
C GLY A 292 31.16 1.51 9.90
N GLU A 293 30.85 1.30 11.18
CA GLU A 293 30.50 -0.01 11.77
C GLU A 293 28.98 -0.20 11.89
N GLY A 294 28.20 0.85 11.62
CA GLY A 294 26.74 0.84 11.69
C GLY A 294 26.18 1.31 13.03
N ALA A 295 27.02 1.83 13.94
CA ALA A 295 26.54 2.40 15.20
C ALA A 295 25.89 3.76 14.97
N LEU A 296 24.79 4.02 15.68
CA LEU A 296 24.05 5.27 15.56
C LEU A 296 24.86 6.46 16.10
N LEU A 297 24.99 7.50 15.29
CA LEU A 297 25.61 8.77 15.67
C LEU A 297 24.55 9.78 16.14
N PRO A 298 24.93 10.82 16.91
CA PRO A 298 24.01 11.84 17.41
C PRO A 298 23.61 12.86 16.34
N HIS A 299 23.34 12.37 15.12
CA HIS A 299 23.08 13.15 13.92
C HIS A 299 21.93 12.57 13.11
N PHE A 300 21.25 13.46 12.38
CA PHE A 300 20.19 13.11 11.46
C PHE A 300 20.21 14.03 10.25
N ILE A 301 19.59 13.58 9.17
CA ILE A 301 19.39 14.39 7.96
C ILE A 301 17.91 14.63 7.78
N SER A 302 17.55 15.91 7.64
CA SER A 302 16.18 16.34 7.37
C SER A 302 16.02 16.80 5.94
N VAL A 303 14.87 16.49 5.33
CA VAL A 303 14.43 17.03 4.04
C VAL A 303 13.35 18.06 4.30
N TYR A 304 13.49 19.25 3.70
CA TYR A 304 12.55 20.34 3.90
C TYR A 304 12.25 21.09 2.59
N ASN A 305 11.10 21.75 2.53
CA ASN A 305 10.57 22.33 1.31
C ASN A 305 11.00 23.80 1.10
N ASN A 306 11.13 24.56 2.19
CA ASN A 306 11.58 25.96 2.20
C ASN A 306 11.98 26.41 3.62
N GLY A 307 12.62 27.57 3.71
CA GLY A 307 12.93 28.24 4.98
C GLY A 307 14.41 28.57 5.13
N ASP A 308 14.72 29.35 6.17
CA ASP A 308 16.09 29.63 6.58
C ASP A 308 16.72 28.34 7.15
N PRO A 309 17.83 27.83 6.59
CA PRO A 309 18.42 26.55 7.01
C PRO A 309 18.75 26.47 8.51
N ASP A 310 19.16 27.57 9.14
CA ASP A 310 19.55 27.57 10.55
C ASP A 310 18.32 27.48 11.45
N LYS A 311 17.24 28.20 11.10
CA LYS A 311 15.97 28.12 11.83
C LYS A 311 15.28 26.77 11.65
N VAL A 312 15.34 26.21 10.44
CA VAL A 312 14.79 24.86 10.19
C VAL A 312 15.57 23.83 10.98
N ARG A 313 16.90 23.93 11.04
CA ARG A 313 17.74 23.06 11.87
C ARG A 313 17.36 23.15 13.35
N GLU A 314 17.35 24.35 13.92
CA GLU A 314 16.99 24.57 15.33
C GLU A 314 15.60 24.00 15.66
N GLY A 315 14.61 24.25 14.78
CA GLY A 315 13.26 23.71 14.94
C GLY A 315 13.23 22.18 14.92
N ASN A 316 13.92 21.57 13.95
CA ASN A 316 13.99 20.11 13.83
C ASN A 316 14.68 19.46 15.02
N GLU A 317 15.79 20.05 15.49
CA GLU A 317 16.51 19.57 16.68
C GLU A 317 15.64 19.69 17.93
N TRP A 318 14.91 20.81 18.10
CA TRP A 318 14.02 21.01 19.23
C TRP A 318 12.87 20.00 19.27
N VAL A 319 12.21 19.75 18.13
CA VAL A 319 11.13 18.76 18.05
C VAL A 319 11.67 17.36 18.31
N LEU A 320 12.83 17.00 17.77
CA LEU A 320 13.42 15.69 17.97
C LEU A 320 13.82 15.46 19.44
N VAL A 321 14.40 16.47 20.09
CA VAL A 321 14.75 16.41 21.51
C VAL A 321 13.50 16.20 22.37
N ALA A 322 12.38 16.85 22.06
CA ALA A 322 11.12 16.61 22.76
C ALA A 322 10.68 15.13 22.64
N ARG A 323 10.73 14.56 21.43
CA ARG A 323 10.41 13.14 21.20
C ARG A 323 11.34 12.17 21.92
N PHE A 324 12.63 12.49 21.98
CA PHE A 324 13.58 11.65 22.72
C PHE A 324 13.42 11.75 24.23
N ASN A 325 12.98 12.89 24.76
CA ASN A 325 12.62 13.00 26.18
C ASN A 325 11.40 12.14 26.52
N ASP A 326 10.36 12.14 25.68
CA ASP A 326 9.19 11.26 25.86
C ASP A 326 9.63 9.79 25.85
N ALA A 327 10.43 9.40 24.84
CA ALA A 327 10.96 8.04 24.74
C ALA A 327 11.83 7.66 25.95
N ALA A 328 12.70 8.58 26.42
CA ALA A 328 13.51 8.35 27.60
C ALA A 328 12.67 8.13 28.85
N PHE A 329 11.61 8.94 29.03
CA PHE A 329 10.67 8.78 30.13
C PHE A 329 10.00 7.40 30.12
N PHE A 330 9.46 6.96 28.98
CA PHE A 330 8.83 5.64 28.88
C PHE A 330 9.82 4.50 29.15
N PHE A 331 11.03 4.61 28.59
CA PHE A 331 12.09 3.63 28.81
C PHE A 331 12.50 3.53 30.28
N GLU A 332 12.67 4.66 30.96
CA GLU A 332 13.04 4.73 32.36
C GLU A 332 11.91 4.23 33.28
N GLU A 333 10.65 4.53 32.93
CA GLU A 333 9.48 4.08 33.68
C GLU A 333 9.29 2.56 33.57
N ASP A 334 9.37 2.02 32.35
CA ASP A 334 9.19 0.58 32.12
C ASP A 334 10.30 -0.25 32.79
N ARG A 335 11.54 0.27 32.82
CA ARG A 335 12.71 -0.40 33.41
C ARG A 335 12.67 -0.54 34.94
N LYS A 336 11.68 0.06 35.62
CA LYS A 336 11.51 -0.10 37.07
C LYS A 336 11.10 -1.52 37.47
N GLN A 337 10.61 -2.32 36.53
CA GLN A 337 10.23 -3.71 36.73
C GLN A 337 10.72 -4.60 35.58
N PRO A 338 10.98 -5.90 35.80
CA PRO A 338 11.39 -6.81 34.74
C PRO A 338 10.27 -7.06 33.75
N LEU A 339 10.60 -7.50 32.52
CA LEU A 339 9.63 -7.77 31.46
C LEU A 339 8.49 -8.70 31.89
N GLU A 340 8.80 -9.73 32.68
CA GLU A 340 7.82 -10.69 33.21
C GLU A 340 6.70 -10.01 34.02
N ALA A 341 6.99 -8.92 34.71
CA ALA A 341 6.00 -8.19 35.51
C ALA A 341 4.88 -7.56 34.65
N PHE A 342 5.10 -7.43 33.33
CA PHE A 342 4.10 -6.94 32.38
C PHE A 342 3.16 -8.03 31.87
N VAL A 343 3.49 -9.32 32.01
CA VAL A 343 2.66 -10.44 31.52
C VAL A 343 1.23 -10.37 32.06
N PRO A 344 0.98 -10.17 33.38
CA PRO A 344 -0.39 -10.09 33.89
C PRO A 344 -1.22 -8.95 33.27
N ALA A 345 -0.56 -7.84 32.88
CA ALA A 345 -1.24 -6.70 32.29
C ALA A 345 -1.77 -6.99 30.87
N LEU A 346 -1.26 -8.01 30.19
CA LEU A 346 -1.83 -8.50 28.92
C LEU A 346 -3.28 -8.96 29.07
N GLY A 347 -3.72 -9.32 30.28
CA GLY A 347 -5.11 -9.67 30.58
C GLY A 347 -6.08 -8.48 30.48
N ARG A 348 -5.58 -7.26 30.38
CA ARG A 348 -6.39 -6.05 30.14
C ARG A 348 -6.47 -5.68 28.67
N ILE A 349 -5.65 -6.30 27.82
CA ILE A 349 -5.57 -5.99 26.39
C ILE A 349 -6.41 -7.02 25.64
N LEU A 350 -7.51 -6.55 25.05
CA LEU A 350 -8.39 -7.40 24.25
C LEU A 350 -7.66 -7.86 22.99
N TYR A 351 -7.51 -9.17 22.82
CA TYR A 351 -7.00 -9.73 21.58
C TYR A 351 -8.13 -9.81 20.54
N GLN A 352 -9.25 -10.45 20.89
CA GLN A 352 -10.44 -10.54 20.07
C GLN A 352 -11.63 -10.88 20.96
N GLN A 353 -12.79 -10.23 20.77
CA GLN A 353 -13.97 -10.34 21.65
C GLN A 353 -14.38 -11.78 22.04
N LYS A 354 -14.22 -12.75 21.14
CA LYS A 354 -14.55 -14.17 21.32
C LYS A 354 -13.33 -15.06 21.58
N LEU A 355 -12.10 -14.55 21.41
CA LEU A 355 -10.85 -15.30 21.65
C LEU A 355 -10.13 -14.90 22.95
N GLY A 356 -10.65 -13.88 23.66
CA GLY A 356 -10.12 -13.40 24.92
C GLY A 356 -9.07 -12.30 24.79
N THR A 357 -8.12 -12.33 25.70
CA THR A 357 -7.09 -11.32 25.92
C THR A 357 -5.74 -11.73 25.32
N LEU A 358 -4.77 -10.82 25.31
CA LEU A 358 -3.40 -11.18 24.95
C LEU A 358 -2.74 -12.11 25.96
N LEU A 359 -3.18 -12.10 27.22
CA LEU A 359 -2.72 -13.08 28.21
C LEU A 359 -3.21 -14.49 27.86
N ASP A 360 -4.47 -14.62 27.46
CA ASP A 360 -5.02 -15.90 27.00
C ASP A 360 -4.23 -16.42 25.79
N LYS A 361 -3.83 -15.52 24.89
CA LYS A 361 -2.96 -15.84 23.74
C LYS A 361 -1.57 -16.29 24.19
N ALA A 362 -0.91 -15.57 25.10
CA ALA A 362 0.41 -15.96 25.61
C ALA A 362 0.39 -17.38 26.21
N HIS A 363 -0.60 -17.71 27.04
CA HIS A 363 -0.76 -19.06 27.59
C HIS A 363 -1.05 -20.12 26.51
N ARG A 364 -1.76 -19.79 25.42
CA ARG A 364 -1.89 -20.70 24.27
C ARG A 364 -0.55 -20.93 23.59
N LEU A 365 0.27 -19.90 23.44
CA LEU A 365 1.61 -20.03 22.83
C LEU A 365 2.52 -20.90 23.68
N GLU A 366 2.49 -20.80 25.01
CA GLU A 366 3.20 -21.72 25.91
C GLU A 366 2.74 -23.17 25.70
N THR A 367 1.42 -23.39 25.69
CA THR A 367 0.82 -24.71 25.45
C THR A 367 1.21 -25.28 24.09
N LEU A 368 1.22 -24.45 23.05
CA LEU A 368 1.62 -24.84 21.70
C LEU A 368 3.11 -25.15 21.60
N THR A 369 3.93 -24.34 22.27
CA THR A 369 5.39 -24.54 22.33
C THR A 369 5.73 -25.83 23.02
N GLU A 370 4.98 -26.20 24.06
CA GLU A 370 5.12 -27.47 24.77
C GLU A 370 4.81 -28.67 23.86
N ARG A 371 3.71 -28.57 23.11
CA ARG A 371 3.30 -29.60 22.14
C ARG A 371 4.29 -29.75 21.00
N LEU A 372 4.85 -28.64 20.52
CA LEU A 372 5.87 -28.64 19.48
C LEU A 372 7.19 -29.22 20.00
N ALA A 373 7.60 -28.86 21.22
CA ALA A 373 8.79 -29.39 21.87
C ALA A 373 8.76 -30.93 21.98
N HIS A 374 7.60 -31.51 22.31
CA HIS A 374 7.41 -32.96 22.31
C HIS A 374 7.46 -33.54 20.88
N ALA A 375 6.89 -32.87 19.89
CA ALA A 375 6.89 -33.39 18.51
C ALA A 375 8.29 -33.38 17.87
N LEU A 376 9.13 -32.42 18.27
CA LEU A 376 10.50 -32.24 17.79
C LEU A 376 11.57 -32.86 18.72
N ASP A 377 11.16 -33.64 19.73
CA ASP A 377 12.04 -34.24 20.74
C ASP A 377 13.07 -33.25 21.34
N TRP A 378 12.62 -32.03 21.64
CA TRP A 378 13.49 -31.02 22.24
C TRP A 378 14.03 -31.48 23.59
N ASN A 379 15.34 -31.27 23.80
CA ASN A 379 15.95 -31.52 25.11
C ASN A 379 15.39 -30.57 26.19
N ALA A 380 15.64 -30.90 27.46
CA ALA A 380 15.09 -30.17 28.60
C ALA A 380 15.44 -28.67 28.60
N GLU A 381 16.66 -28.32 28.16
CA GLU A 381 17.11 -26.93 28.07
C GLU A 381 16.34 -26.15 26.99
N THR A 382 16.29 -26.68 25.77
CA THR A 382 15.60 -26.04 24.63
C THR A 382 14.10 -25.87 24.93
N ARG A 383 13.50 -26.89 25.54
CA ARG A 383 12.10 -26.84 26.00
C ARG A 383 11.89 -25.74 27.04
N ALA A 384 12.75 -25.61 28.05
CA ALA A 384 12.64 -24.56 29.06
C ALA A 384 12.79 -23.15 28.46
N LEU A 385 13.75 -22.97 27.55
CA LEU A 385 13.94 -21.70 26.83
C LEU A 385 12.74 -21.35 25.95
N GLY A 386 12.19 -22.34 25.22
CA GLY A 386 11.00 -22.15 24.40
C GLY A 386 9.79 -21.74 25.21
N GLN A 387 9.53 -22.40 26.35
CA GLN A 387 8.47 -22.00 27.28
C GLN A 387 8.66 -20.57 27.79
N ARG A 388 9.88 -20.23 28.24
CA ARG A 388 10.19 -18.89 28.74
C ARG A 388 9.96 -17.82 27.67
N ALA A 389 10.39 -18.08 26.43
CA ALA A 389 10.18 -17.17 25.32
C ALA A 389 8.70 -17.04 24.95
N ALA A 390 7.93 -18.14 24.94
CA ALA A 390 6.49 -18.12 24.65
C ALA A 390 5.70 -17.25 25.65
N LEU A 391 6.02 -17.36 26.94
CA LEU A 391 5.42 -16.56 28.00
C LEU A 391 5.68 -15.05 27.81
N LEU A 392 6.93 -14.70 27.48
CA LEU A 392 7.38 -13.30 27.46
C LEU A 392 7.18 -12.61 26.10
N CYS A 393 6.99 -13.35 25.00
CA CYS A 393 7.05 -12.78 23.64
C CYS A 393 6.05 -11.66 23.35
N LYS A 394 4.96 -11.56 24.12
CA LYS A 394 3.95 -10.51 23.99
C LYS A 394 3.96 -9.49 25.13
N ALA A 395 4.79 -9.68 26.16
CA ALA A 395 4.77 -8.89 27.39
C ALA A 395 5.03 -7.40 27.12
N ASP A 396 5.83 -7.09 26.11
CA ASP A 396 6.14 -5.71 25.73
C ASP A 396 4.93 -4.93 25.24
N LEU A 397 3.87 -5.58 24.73
CA LEU A 397 2.62 -4.93 24.34
C LEU A 397 1.90 -4.21 25.50
N ALA A 398 2.26 -4.53 26.76
CA ALA A 398 1.76 -3.84 27.94
C ALA A 398 2.71 -2.76 28.50
N THR A 399 3.84 -2.51 27.83
CA THR A 399 4.81 -1.47 28.21
C THR A 399 4.40 -0.11 27.66
N GLN A 400 4.80 0.97 28.34
CA GLN A 400 4.53 2.32 27.84
C GLN A 400 5.28 2.59 26.54
N MET A 401 6.49 2.07 26.42
CA MET A 401 7.29 2.21 25.21
C MET A 401 6.56 1.66 23.98
N VAL A 402 5.99 0.45 24.03
CA VAL A 402 5.30 -0.13 22.86
C VAL A 402 3.91 0.49 22.65
N MET A 403 3.26 1.00 23.71
CA MET A 403 2.03 1.78 23.54
C MET A 403 2.28 3.07 22.74
N GLU A 404 3.40 3.77 22.98
CA GLU A 404 3.78 4.97 22.21
C GLU A 404 4.44 4.63 20.86
N PHE A 405 5.23 3.55 20.80
CA PHE A 405 5.96 3.09 19.61
C PHE A 405 5.57 1.65 19.22
N PRO A 406 4.36 1.42 18.66
CA PRO A 406 3.86 0.07 18.36
C PRO A 406 4.68 -0.72 17.33
N ASP A 407 5.46 -0.03 16.50
CA ASP A 407 6.36 -0.64 15.51
C ASP A 407 7.59 -1.31 16.15
N LEU A 408 7.86 -1.01 17.42
CA LEU A 408 8.96 -1.59 18.20
C LEU A 408 8.57 -2.84 18.99
N GLN A 409 7.36 -3.36 18.82
CA GLN A 409 6.98 -4.65 19.40
C GLN A 409 7.94 -5.78 18.98
N GLY A 410 8.21 -6.70 19.91
CA GLY A 410 9.25 -7.72 19.86
C GLY A 410 10.66 -7.16 20.10
N VAL A 411 10.99 -5.98 19.54
CA VAL A 411 12.31 -5.34 19.73
C VAL A 411 12.47 -4.85 21.16
N ILE A 412 11.47 -4.15 21.69
CA ILE A 412 11.45 -3.71 23.09
C ILE A 412 11.36 -4.90 24.04
N GLY A 413 10.54 -5.91 23.71
CA GLY A 413 10.50 -7.15 24.48
C GLY A 413 11.87 -7.80 24.60
N ALA A 414 12.62 -7.92 23.51
CA ALA A 414 13.97 -8.46 23.54
C ALA A 414 14.93 -7.59 24.36
N GLU A 415 14.88 -6.26 24.19
CA GLU A 415 15.72 -5.32 24.95
C GLU A 415 15.46 -5.43 26.46
N TYR A 416 14.20 -5.43 26.86
CA TYR A 416 13.81 -5.53 28.27
C TYR A 416 14.12 -6.91 28.85
N ALA A 417 14.04 -7.98 28.05
CA ALA A 417 14.50 -9.31 28.44
C ALA A 417 16.02 -9.33 28.73
N HIS A 418 16.83 -8.71 27.87
CA HIS A 418 18.28 -8.58 28.11
C HIS A 418 18.57 -7.78 29.38
N ILE A 419 17.90 -6.64 29.57
CA ILE A 419 18.07 -5.80 30.76
C ILE A 419 17.66 -6.56 32.04
N ALA A 420 16.64 -7.41 31.96
CA ALA A 420 16.19 -8.25 33.06
C ALA A 420 17.10 -9.47 33.32
N GLY A 421 18.11 -9.72 32.48
CA GLY A 421 19.05 -10.83 32.63
C GLY A 421 18.53 -12.18 32.11
N GLU A 422 17.54 -12.18 31.21
CA GLU A 422 17.09 -13.41 30.53
C GLU A 422 18.19 -14.00 29.65
N ASP A 423 18.09 -15.30 29.34
CA ASP A 423 19.00 -15.96 28.40
C ASP A 423 18.91 -15.28 27.01
N ALA A 424 20.07 -15.05 26.38
CA ALA A 424 20.14 -14.38 25.08
C ALA A 424 19.28 -15.07 24.00
N ARG A 425 19.13 -16.40 24.06
CA ARG A 425 18.28 -17.18 23.14
C ARG A 425 16.78 -16.89 23.35
N VAL A 426 16.36 -16.61 24.58
CA VAL A 426 14.98 -16.21 24.89
C VAL A 426 14.71 -14.84 24.27
N ALA A 427 15.58 -13.87 24.55
CA ALA A 427 15.41 -12.53 24.04
C ALA A 427 15.51 -12.46 22.49
N GLN A 428 16.38 -13.27 21.88
CA GLN A 428 16.43 -13.44 20.43
C GLN A 428 15.10 -13.98 19.88
N ALA A 429 14.52 -15.02 20.48
CA ALA A 429 13.23 -15.56 20.06
C ALA A 429 12.09 -14.53 20.20
N ILE A 430 12.09 -13.72 21.27
CA ILE A 430 11.14 -12.60 21.46
C ILE A 430 11.28 -11.56 20.33
N ARG A 431 12.50 -11.22 19.91
CA ARG A 431 12.70 -10.31 18.77
C ARG A 431 12.17 -10.92 17.46
N GLU A 432 12.52 -12.17 17.22
CA GLU A 432 12.35 -12.81 15.92
C GLU A 432 10.94 -13.34 15.66
N HIS A 433 10.09 -13.59 16.67
CA HIS A 433 8.80 -14.25 16.44
C HIS A 433 7.84 -13.45 15.51
N TYR A 434 8.06 -12.15 15.35
CA TYR A 434 7.33 -11.33 14.37
C TYR A 434 7.84 -11.47 12.92
N MET A 435 8.97 -12.12 12.69
CA MET A 435 9.56 -12.31 11.35
C MET A 435 8.98 -13.56 10.65
N PRO A 436 8.87 -13.56 9.31
CA PRO A 436 9.00 -12.40 8.42
C PRO A 436 7.79 -11.45 8.57
N ARG A 437 8.00 -10.12 8.55
CA ARG A 437 6.92 -9.12 8.73
C ARG A 437 6.22 -8.79 7.40
N HIS A 438 6.94 -8.94 6.29
CA HIS A 438 6.49 -8.73 4.91
C HIS A 438 7.02 -9.84 3.99
N ALA A 439 6.46 -9.93 2.78
CA ALA A 439 7.00 -10.82 1.76
C ALA A 439 8.43 -10.39 1.39
N GLY A 440 9.36 -11.33 1.32
CA GLY A 440 10.78 -11.06 1.07
C GLY A 440 11.60 -10.64 2.31
N ASP A 441 10.97 -10.45 3.48
CA ASP A 441 11.73 -10.26 4.72
C ASP A 441 12.48 -11.55 5.10
N PRO A 442 13.64 -11.45 5.78
CA PRO A 442 14.31 -12.61 6.34
C PRO A 442 13.41 -13.38 7.31
N ILE A 443 13.56 -14.71 7.32
CA ILE A 443 12.98 -15.57 8.36
C ILE A 443 13.80 -15.51 9.66
N PRO A 444 13.23 -15.92 10.81
CA PRO A 444 14.00 -16.05 12.05
C PRO A 444 15.25 -16.93 11.91
N GLU A 445 16.38 -16.47 12.42
CA GLU A 445 17.65 -17.22 12.38
C GLU A 445 17.71 -18.30 13.48
N SER A 446 17.08 -18.07 14.63
CA SER A 446 17.07 -19.03 15.73
C SER A 446 15.93 -20.06 15.59
N ALA A 447 16.19 -21.30 16.03
CA ALA A 447 15.18 -22.36 16.04
C ALA A 447 13.97 -21.99 16.94
N LEU A 448 14.23 -21.35 18.09
CA LEU A 448 13.18 -20.86 18.98
C LEU A 448 12.36 -19.72 18.35
N GLY A 449 13.02 -18.81 17.63
CA GLY A 449 12.38 -17.74 16.87
C GLY A 449 11.47 -18.28 15.77
N ARG A 450 11.93 -19.28 15.00
CA ARG A 450 11.11 -19.95 13.97
C ARG A 450 9.90 -20.67 14.58
N ALA A 451 10.12 -21.40 15.67
CA ALA A 451 9.04 -22.06 16.39
C ALA A 451 7.96 -21.06 16.82
N LEU A 452 8.31 -20.00 17.54
CA LEU A 452 7.34 -19.00 17.99
C LEU A 452 6.69 -18.24 16.84
N ALA A 453 7.44 -17.92 15.78
CA ALA A 453 6.91 -17.26 14.59
C ALA A 453 5.82 -18.09 13.90
N VAL A 454 6.02 -19.41 13.79
CA VAL A 454 5.03 -20.34 13.25
C VAL A 454 3.84 -20.45 14.19
N LEU A 455 4.07 -20.70 15.48
CA LEU A 455 3.00 -20.94 16.45
C LEU A 455 2.10 -19.71 16.64
N ASP A 456 2.66 -18.50 16.68
CA ASP A 456 1.89 -17.27 16.82
C ASP A 456 0.97 -17.00 15.63
N ARG A 457 1.46 -17.29 14.41
CA ARG A 457 0.69 -17.17 13.17
C ARG A 457 -0.36 -18.27 13.06
N ILE A 458 -0.04 -19.51 13.40
CA ILE A 458 -1.00 -20.62 13.41
C ILE A 458 -2.12 -20.35 14.43
N ASP A 459 -1.80 -19.85 15.64
CA ASP A 459 -2.79 -19.41 16.62
C ASP A 459 -3.74 -18.37 16.02
N ALA A 460 -3.20 -17.30 15.41
CA ALA A 460 -4.00 -16.27 14.78
C ALA A 460 -4.88 -16.82 13.64
N LEU A 461 -4.31 -17.62 12.74
CA LEU A 461 -5.01 -18.22 11.61
C LEU A 461 -6.18 -19.08 12.07
N VAL A 462 -5.94 -19.99 13.02
CA VAL A 462 -6.99 -20.88 13.56
C VAL A 462 -8.06 -20.09 14.30
N GLY A 463 -7.68 -19.11 15.11
CA GLY A 463 -8.61 -18.28 15.86
C GLY A 463 -9.54 -17.47 14.94
N TYR A 464 -8.99 -16.70 14.01
CA TYR A 464 -9.78 -15.84 13.14
C TYR A 464 -10.61 -16.62 12.12
N VAL A 465 -10.02 -17.62 11.46
CA VAL A 465 -10.77 -18.47 10.51
C VAL A 465 -11.82 -19.30 11.22
N GLY A 466 -11.50 -19.79 12.43
CA GLY A 466 -12.42 -20.48 13.33
C GLY A 466 -13.62 -19.63 13.75
N LEU A 467 -13.50 -18.30 13.78
CA LEU A 467 -14.63 -17.39 14.01
C LEU A 467 -15.38 -16.98 12.73
N GLY A 468 -14.91 -17.40 11.56
CA GLY A 468 -15.51 -17.05 10.27
C GLY A 468 -14.92 -15.82 9.59
N TYR A 469 -13.80 -15.29 10.09
CA TYR A 469 -13.08 -14.22 9.43
C TYR A 469 -12.18 -14.80 8.34
N LEU A 470 -12.59 -14.62 7.08
CA LEU A 470 -11.82 -15.01 5.90
C LEU A 470 -11.50 -13.76 5.06
N PRO A 471 -10.30 -13.68 4.46
CA PRO A 471 -9.99 -12.62 3.49
C PRO A 471 -10.98 -12.66 2.31
N LYS A 472 -11.40 -11.50 1.81
CA LYS A 472 -12.34 -11.38 0.68
C LYS A 472 -11.83 -10.41 -0.37
N GLY A 473 -11.79 -10.84 -1.64
CA GLY A 473 -11.26 -10.03 -2.73
C GLY A 473 -9.84 -9.56 -2.44
N SER A 474 -9.57 -8.26 -2.53
CA SER A 474 -8.30 -7.64 -2.13
C SER A 474 -8.20 -7.32 -0.63
N SER A 475 -9.27 -7.46 0.14
CA SER A 475 -9.30 -7.09 1.56
C SER A 475 -8.81 -8.21 2.47
N ASP A 476 -7.81 -7.89 3.30
CA ASP A 476 -7.28 -8.74 4.37
C ASP A 476 -7.08 -7.93 5.67
N PRO A 477 -8.17 -7.58 6.38
CA PRO A 477 -8.12 -6.65 7.51
C PRO A 477 -7.37 -7.19 8.73
N PHE A 478 -7.17 -8.51 8.82
CA PHE A 478 -6.46 -9.17 9.93
C PHE A 478 -5.10 -9.76 9.52
N GLY A 479 -4.66 -9.50 8.28
CA GLY A 479 -3.36 -9.97 7.78
C GLY A 479 -3.23 -11.49 7.68
N LEU A 480 -4.32 -12.23 7.49
CA LEU A 480 -4.32 -13.69 7.47
C LEU A 480 -3.55 -14.26 6.28
N ARG A 481 -3.58 -13.61 5.11
CA ARG A 481 -2.77 -14.04 3.95
C ARG A 481 -1.28 -13.88 4.24
N ARG A 482 -0.92 -12.80 4.93
CA ARG A 482 0.45 -12.52 5.33
C ARG A 482 0.94 -13.51 6.38
N ALA A 483 0.11 -13.80 7.38
CA ALA A 483 0.41 -14.82 8.38
C ALA A 483 0.59 -16.20 7.73
N ALA A 484 -0.30 -16.59 6.81
CA ALA A 484 -0.18 -17.86 6.09
C ALA A 484 1.11 -17.93 5.24
N ALA A 485 1.45 -16.85 4.53
CA ALA A 485 2.69 -16.78 3.75
C ALA A 485 3.93 -16.93 4.64
N GLY A 486 3.98 -16.23 5.78
CA GLY A 486 5.10 -16.33 6.72
C GLY A 486 5.26 -17.73 7.32
N VAL A 487 4.17 -18.46 7.57
CA VAL A 487 4.25 -19.86 8.02
C VAL A 487 4.85 -20.75 6.94
N VAL A 488 4.38 -20.64 5.69
CA VAL A 488 4.90 -21.44 4.57
C VAL A 488 6.39 -21.14 4.34
N GLU A 489 6.76 -19.86 4.37
CA GLU A 489 8.13 -19.41 4.19
C GLU A 489 9.08 -19.96 5.24
N ILE A 490 8.63 -20.11 6.50
CA ILE A 490 9.46 -20.71 7.56
C ILE A 490 9.51 -22.23 7.42
N LEU A 491 8.37 -22.89 7.20
CA LEU A 491 8.28 -24.35 7.21
C LEU A 491 9.02 -25.02 6.06
N GLN A 492 9.25 -24.36 4.93
CA GLN A 492 10.09 -24.91 3.86
C GLN A 492 11.54 -25.19 4.30
N HIS A 493 11.99 -24.54 5.37
CA HIS A 493 13.32 -24.72 5.95
C HIS A 493 13.33 -25.65 7.17
N GLU A 494 12.17 -26.18 7.55
CA GLU A 494 11.97 -26.94 8.78
C GLU A 494 11.23 -28.27 8.48
N PRO A 495 11.90 -29.23 7.81
CA PRO A 495 11.27 -30.46 7.32
C PRO A 495 10.80 -31.40 8.45
N ASP A 496 11.36 -31.25 9.65
CA ASP A 496 11.03 -32.07 10.81
C ASP A 496 9.81 -31.54 11.59
N TYR A 497 9.25 -30.38 11.20
CA TYR A 497 8.08 -29.83 11.87
C TYR A 497 6.82 -30.66 11.60
N PRO A 498 5.85 -30.66 12.55
CA PRO A 498 4.53 -31.24 12.30
C PRO A 498 3.88 -30.63 11.06
N THR A 499 3.03 -31.42 10.40
CA THR A 499 2.35 -30.98 9.18
C THR A 499 1.45 -29.77 9.47
N LEU A 500 1.07 -29.00 8.44
CA LEU A 500 0.15 -27.87 8.63
C LEU A 500 -1.17 -28.32 9.27
N ALA A 501 -1.66 -29.51 8.91
CA ALA A 501 -2.87 -30.07 9.48
C ALA A 501 -2.73 -30.37 10.98
N GLU A 502 -1.57 -30.89 11.41
CA GLU A 502 -1.25 -31.16 12.80
C GLU A 502 -1.06 -29.87 13.61
N LEU A 503 -0.37 -28.86 13.06
CA LEU A 503 -0.22 -27.56 13.70
C LEU A 503 -1.60 -26.89 13.91
N VAL A 504 -2.46 -26.92 12.90
CA VAL A 504 -3.84 -26.42 12.98
C VAL A 504 -4.66 -27.19 14.01
N GLN A 505 -4.56 -28.52 14.05
CA GLN A 505 -5.21 -29.36 15.05
C GLN A 505 -4.77 -28.95 16.48
N ARG A 506 -3.47 -28.83 16.71
CA ARG A 506 -2.91 -28.47 18.02
C ARG A 506 -3.40 -27.11 18.51
N ALA A 507 -3.48 -26.11 17.63
CA ALA A 507 -4.01 -24.80 17.96
C ALA A 507 -5.53 -24.81 18.17
N HIS A 508 -6.27 -25.58 17.39
CA HIS A 508 -7.72 -25.73 17.58
C HIS A 508 -8.04 -26.38 18.93
N ASP A 509 -7.30 -27.41 19.32
CA ASP A 509 -7.44 -28.04 20.63
C ASP A 509 -7.14 -27.07 21.78
N ALA A 510 -6.09 -26.24 21.65
CA ALA A 510 -5.77 -25.21 22.66
C ALA A 510 -6.88 -24.15 22.79
N TYR A 511 -7.49 -23.73 21.68
CA TYR A 511 -8.68 -22.88 21.71
C TYR A 511 -9.90 -23.56 22.33
N ARG A 512 -10.09 -24.86 22.08
CA ARG A 512 -11.18 -25.64 22.67
C ARG A 512 -11.02 -25.78 24.19
N GLU A 513 -9.79 -25.97 24.67
CA GLU A 513 -9.46 -25.99 26.11
C GLU A 513 -9.81 -24.65 26.78
N GLN A 514 -9.64 -23.54 26.06
CA GLN A 514 -10.07 -22.20 26.48
C GLN A 514 -11.55 -21.91 26.21
N ARG A 515 -12.33 -22.89 25.74
CA ARG A 515 -13.77 -22.78 25.43
C ARG A 515 -14.09 -21.70 24.40
N ALA A 516 -13.17 -21.40 23.49
CA ALA A 516 -13.41 -20.44 22.40
C ALA A 516 -14.47 -21.01 21.43
N PRO A 517 -15.42 -20.18 20.94
CA PRO A 517 -16.53 -20.64 20.11
C PRO A 517 -16.13 -20.75 18.64
N LEU A 518 -15.16 -21.62 18.33
CA LEU A 518 -14.70 -21.86 16.97
C LEU A 518 -15.63 -22.81 16.21
N LYS A 519 -15.65 -22.69 14.88
CA LYS A 519 -16.19 -23.70 13.97
C LYS A 519 -15.58 -25.09 14.26
N PRO A 520 -16.26 -26.19 13.87
CA PRO A 520 -15.67 -27.52 13.88
C PRO A 520 -14.32 -27.56 13.15
N LEU A 521 -13.36 -28.29 13.70
CA LEU A 521 -12.00 -28.38 13.17
C LEU A 521 -11.96 -28.65 11.67
N ILE A 522 -12.78 -29.58 11.18
CA ILE A 522 -12.80 -29.98 9.77
C ILE A 522 -13.13 -28.81 8.84
N ALA A 523 -13.97 -27.88 9.27
CA ALA A 523 -14.29 -26.67 8.53
C ALA A 523 -13.12 -25.68 8.55
N VAL A 524 -12.46 -25.52 9.71
CA VAL A 524 -11.27 -24.66 9.85
C VAL A 524 -10.12 -25.18 9.00
N GLN A 525 -9.87 -26.49 9.00
CA GLN A 525 -8.85 -27.12 8.17
C GLN A 525 -9.14 -26.94 6.68
N ALA A 526 -10.39 -27.08 6.24
CA ALA A 526 -10.76 -26.85 4.85
C ALA A 526 -10.54 -25.40 4.39
N ASP A 527 -10.95 -24.44 5.23
CA ASP A 527 -10.78 -23.01 4.99
C ASP A 527 -9.28 -22.64 4.94
N LEU A 528 -8.49 -23.08 5.92
CA LEU A 528 -7.05 -22.83 5.98
C LEU A 528 -6.28 -23.54 4.86
N ARG A 529 -6.73 -24.72 4.44
CA ARG A 529 -6.14 -25.41 3.29
C ARG A 529 -6.21 -24.55 2.05
N THR A 530 -7.38 -24.01 1.76
CA THR A 530 -7.56 -23.09 0.62
C THR A 530 -6.61 -21.89 0.72
N LEU A 531 -6.47 -21.33 1.92
CA LEU A 531 -5.56 -20.20 2.15
C LEU A 531 -4.10 -20.57 1.93
N PHE A 532 -3.60 -21.65 2.55
CA PHE A 532 -2.21 -22.10 2.44
C PHE A 532 -1.84 -22.53 1.03
N TYR A 533 -2.71 -23.30 0.35
CA TYR A 533 -2.48 -23.70 -1.04
C TYR A 533 -2.24 -22.50 -1.94
N SER A 534 -3.08 -21.46 -1.82
CA SER A 534 -2.91 -20.22 -2.59
C SER A 534 -1.58 -19.49 -2.32
N ARG A 535 -0.94 -19.72 -1.17
CA ARG A 535 0.35 -19.11 -0.80
C ARG A 535 1.52 -19.96 -1.27
N ILE A 536 1.40 -21.28 -1.16
CA ILE A 536 2.38 -22.23 -1.73
C ILE A 536 2.45 -22.05 -3.25
N GLU A 537 1.32 -21.91 -3.94
CA GLU A 537 1.30 -21.61 -5.38
C GLU A 537 2.03 -20.31 -5.71
N ALA A 538 1.80 -19.24 -4.95
CA ALA A 538 2.48 -17.96 -5.15
C ALA A 538 3.99 -18.08 -4.95
N LEU A 539 4.42 -18.79 -3.90
CA LEU A 539 5.83 -19.01 -3.61
C LEU A 539 6.52 -19.83 -4.71
N LEU A 540 5.87 -20.90 -5.21
CA LEU A 540 6.42 -21.73 -6.28
C LEU A 540 6.45 -20.99 -7.64
N ASP A 541 5.48 -20.11 -7.88
CA ASP A 541 5.48 -19.21 -9.05
C ASP A 541 6.67 -18.22 -8.96
N GLU A 542 6.95 -17.66 -7.78
CA GLU A 542 8.12 -16.80 -7.56
C GLU A 542 9.46 -17.54 -7.74
N GLN A 543 9.52 -18.81 -7.35
CA GLN A 543 10.70 -19.67 -7.52
C GLN A 543 10.83 -20.26 -8.94
N GLY A 544 9.84 -20.08 -9.81
CA GLY A 544 9.83 -20.60 -11.18
C GLY A 544 9.62 -22.12 -11.30
N VAL A 545 9.03 -22.77 -10.29
CA VAL A 545 8.89 -24.24 -10.20
C VAL A 545 7.42 -24.67 -10.19
N ARG A 546 6.66 -24.21 -11.19
CA ARG A 546 5.20 -24.38 -11.28
C ARG A 546 4.73 -25.84 -11.35
N ASP A 547 5.57 -26.74 -11.86
CA ASP A 547 5.21 -28.17 -12.08
C ASP A 547 5.38 -29.07 -10.85
N ARG A 548 5.78 -28.54 -9.68
CA ARG A 548 5.90 -29.30 -8.40
C ARG A 548 4.76 -29.07 -7.41
N VAL A 549 3.78 -28.22 -7.73
CA VAL A 549 2.70 -27.78 -6.82
C VAL A 549 1.92 -28.95 -6.21
N VAL A 550 1.66 -30.00 -6.99
CA VAL A 550 0.87 -31.17 -6.53
C VAL A 550 1.63 -32.06 -5.55
N GLN A 551 2.96 -32.14 -5.67
CA GLN A 551 3.79 -33.03 -4.85
C GLN A 551 4.14 -32.40 -3.49
N VAL A 552 4.51 -31.12 -3.48
CA VAL A 552 4.77 -30.35 -2.25
C VAL A 552 3.49 -30.16 -1.44
N ALA A 553 2.35 -29.90 -2.09
CA ALA A 553 1.09 -29.74 -1.38
C ALA A 553 0.50 -31.06 -0.84
N ALA A 554 0.94 -32.21 -1.38
CA ALA A 554 0.64 -33.53 -0.80
C ALA A 554 1.54 -33.84 0.41
N GLU A 555 2.82 -33.44 0.37
CA GLU A 555 3.80 -33.68 1.45
C GLU A 555 3.65 -32.72 2.65
N VAL A 556 3.12 -31.51 2.44
CA VAL A 556 2.95 -30.48 3.51
C VAL A 556 1.62 -30.65 4.28
N TYR A 557 0.65 -31.37 3.71
CA TYR A 557 -0.72 -31.49 4.25
C TYR A 557 -1.14 -32.89 4.68
N ALA A 558 -0.47 -33.95 4.18
CA ALA A 558 -0.60 -35.32 4.68
C ALA A 558 0.36 -35.52 5.84
#